data_AF-A0A2N0QP66-F1
#
_entry.id   AF-A0A2N0QP66-F1
#
_cell.length_a   1.000
_cell.length_b   1.000
_cell.length_c   1.000
_cell.angle_alpha   90.00
_cell.angle_beta   90.00
_cell.angle_gamma   90.00
#
_symmetry.space_group_name_H-M   'P 1'
#
loop_
_entity.id
_entity.type
_entity.pdbx_description
1 polymer ?
#
loop_
_entity_poly.entity_id
_entity_poly.type
_entity_poly.pdbx_seq_one_letter_code
_entity_poly.pdbx_strand_id
1 'polypeptide(L)'
;MLLTLTTLQKRKPHLYNPSWPCSQCNSSPETLNHLWTCPYILPEFSPLNTFKTLLLDLQTVYLVKFLFAIPLKSLPDSFVAKFMAIDCWDCDPFSNSCLRFARELIPMSLTNFLGTYFSLFIIWSIINTPLHDFHFDFYVQIWLYRSVFFHH
;
A
#
# COMPACT_ATOMS: atom_id res chain seq x y z
N MET A 1 -11.27 2.64 -3.38
CA MET A 1 -10.52 3.76 -4.00
C MET A 1 -10.19 4.80 -2.93
N LEU A 2 -8.93 5.22 -2.83
CA LEU A 2 -8.44 6.19 -1.84
C LEU A 2 -9.12 7.56 -2.05
N LEU A 3 -9.93 7.99 -1.07
CA LEU A 3 -10.70 9.23 -1.12
C LEU A 3 -9.86 10.38 -0.55
N THR A 4 -9.03 11.00 -1.40
CA THR A 4 -8.40 12.28 -1.06
C THR A 4 -9.39 13.43 -1.23
N LEU A 5 -9.21 14.57 -0.56
CA LEU A 5 -10.08 15.73 -0.76
C LEU A 5 -10.14 16.16 -2.23
N THR A 6 -9.02 16.14 -2.94
CA THR A 6 -9.00 16.46 -4.39
C THR A 6 -9.82 15.49 -5.23
N THR A 7 -9.88 14.21 -4.83
CA THR A 7 -10.77 13.24 -5.47
C THR A 7 -12.24 13.49 -5.13
N LEU A 8 -12.54 13.87 -3.89
CA LEU A 8 -13.89 14.21 -3.44
C LEU A 8 -14.43 15.47 -4.12
N GLN A 9 -13.63 16.53 -4.23
CA GLN A 9 -13.94 17.76 -4.96
C GLN A 9 -14.31 17.48 -6.42
N LYS A 10 -13.62 16.54 -7.09
CA LYS A 10 -13.93 16.14 -8.48
C LYS A 10 -15.22 15.33 -8.58
N ARG A 11 -15.51 14.46 -7.61
CA ARG A 11 -16.67 13.55 -7.65
C ARG A 11 -17.96 14.18 -7.14
N LYS A 12 -17.87 15.09 -6.18
CA LYS A 12 -19.01 15.76 -5.52
C LYS A 12 -18.72 17.26 -5.35
N PRO A 13 -18.57 18.02 -6.44
CA PRO A 13 -18.23 19.46 -6.38
C PRO A 13 -19.30 20.32 -5.67
N HIS A 14 -20.54 19.82 -5.56
CA HIS A 14 -21.62 20.48 -4.83
C HIS A 14 -21.52 20.33 -3.30
N LEU A 15 -20.70 19.38 -2.80
CA LEU A 15 -20.47 19.18 -1.36
C LEU A 15 -19.09 19.68 -0.91
N TYR A 16 -18.09 19.61 -1.78
CA TYR A 16 -16.72 19.95 -1.43
C TYR A 16 -16.23 21.14 -2.25
N ASN A 17 -15.93 22.26 -1.58
CA ASN A 17 -15.45 23.46 -2.24
C ASN A 17 -14.04 23.20 -2.85
N PRO A 18 -13.82 23.49 -4.14
CA PRO A 18 -12.50 23.36 -4.80
C PRO A 18 -11.38 24.17 -4.14
N SER A 19 -11.71 25.24 -3.41
CA SER A 19 -10.73 26.08 -2.72
C SER A 19 -10.26 25.49 -1.39
N TRP A 20 -10.89 24.43 -0.88
CA TRP A 20 -10.49 23.82 0.39
C TRP A 20 -9.11 23.14 0.25
N PRO A 21 -8.12 23.56 1.07
CA PRO A 21 -6.81 22.94 1.12
C PRO A 21 -6.83 21.68 2.00
N CYS A 22 -5.67 21.04 2.17
CA CYS A 22 -5.50 19.97 3.14
C CYS A 22 -5.84 20.42 4.56
N SER A 23 -6.61 19.61 5.27
CA SER A 23 -7.07 19.91 6.63
C SER A 23 -5.93 19.98 7.66
N GLN A 24 -4.76 19.42 7.34
CA GLN A 24 -3.61 19.39 8.23
C GLN A 24 -2.73 20.64 8.11
N CYS A 25 -2.41 21.07 6.89
CA CYS A 25 -1.49 22.19 6.66
C CYS A 25 -2.17 23.49 6.21
N ASN A 26 -3.44 23.43 5.81
CA ASN A 26 -4.25 24.54 5.30
C ASN A 26 -3.59 25.37 4.17
N SER A 27 -2.63 24.82 3.45
CA SER A 27 -1.77 25.58 2.52
C SER A 27 -1.67 24.99 1.11
N SER A 28 -1.90 23.69 0.94
CA SER A 28 -1.84 23.03 -0.36
C SER A 28 -3.00 22.07 -0.59
N PRO A 29 -3.37 21.76 -1.85
CA PRO A 29 -4.38 20.77 -2.16
C PRO A 29 -4.01 19.40 -1.58
N GLU A 30 -4.98 18.73 -0.96
CA GLU A 30 -4.77 17.37 -0.47
C GLU A 30 -4.86 16.36 -1.62
N THR A 31 -3.74 16.20 -2.30
CA THR A 31 -3.50 15.10 -3.23
C THR A 31 -3.04 13.86 -2.47
N LEU A 32 -2.98 12.72 -3.16
CA LEU A 32 -2.37 11.53 -2.58
C LEU A 32 -0.93 11.84 -2.19
N ASN A 33 -0.08 12.37 -3.07
CA ASN A 33 1.31 12.68 -2.69
C ASN A 33 1.40 13.61 -1.47
N HIS A 34 0.59 14.68 -1.45
CA HIS A 34 0.60 15.60 -0.32
C HIS A 34 0.19 14.95 0.99
N LEU A 35 -0.81 14.06 0.99
CA LEU A 35 -1.21 13.32 2.18
C LEU A 35 -0.04 12.54 2.81
N TRP A 36 0.86 12.00 1.98
CA TRP A 36 1.94 11.13 2.44
C TRP A 36 3.17 11.93 2.88
N THR A 37 3.29 13.18 2.41
CA THR A 37 4.44 14.04 2.66
C THR A 37 4.08 15.33 3.38
N CYS A 38 2.86 15.48 3.90
CA CYS A 38 2.41 16.72 4.53
C CYS A 38 3.26 16.96 5.80
N PRO A 39 4.01 18.08 5.88
CA PRO A 39 4.95 18.31 6.97
C PRO A 39 4.27 18.63 8.30
N TYR A 40 2.98 18.95 8.27
CA TYR A 40 2.16 19.24 9.46
C TYR A 40 1.55 17.99 10.10
N ILE A 41 1.67 16.83 9.45
CA ILE A 41 1.30 15.56 10.07
C ILE A 41 2.46 15.11 10.95
N LEU A 42 2.20 14.91 12.24
CA LEU A 42 3.21 14.38 13.16
C LEU A 42 3.67 12.99 12.69
N PRO A 43 4.97 12.64 12.82
CA PRO A 43 5.48 11.35 12.35
C PRO A 43 4.72 10.12 12.85
N GLU A 44 4.19 10.19 14.08
CA GLU A 44 3.38 9.15 14.73
C GLU A 44 2.03 8.92 14.06
N PHE A 45 1.48 9.95 13.39
CA PHE A 45 0.22 9.90 12.66
C PHE A 45 0.42 9.88 11.14
N SER A 46 1.66 9.69 10.67
CA SER A 46 1.98 9.71 9.24
C SER A 46 1.39 8.49 8.53
N PRO A 47 0.46 8.68 7.57
CA PRO A 47 -0.07 7.59 6.77
C PRO A 47 1.03 6.81 6.04
N LEU A 48 2.12 7.50 5.63
CA LEU A 48 3.26 6.88 4.98
C LEU A 48 4.00 5.92 5.93
N ASN A 49 4.19 6.31 7.18
CA ASN A 49 4.87 5.45 8.16
C ASN A 49 4.02 4.22 8.49
N THR A 50 2.72 4.41 8.76
CA THR A 50 1.80 3.29 8.97
C THR A 50 1.79 2.34 7.77
N PHE A 51 1.71 2.87 6.55
CA PHE A 51 1.75 2.06 5.34
C PHE A 51 3.07 1.30 5.17
N LYS A 52 4.21 1.93 5.46
CA LYS A 52 5.52 1.27 5.44
C LYS A 52 5.57 0.10 6.40
N THR A 53 5.08 0.27 7.62
CA THR A 53 5.00 -0.82 8.61
C THR A 53 4.13 -1.96 8.11
N LEU A 54 2.91 -1.67 7.66
CA LEU A 54 2.01 -2.69 7.11
C LEU A 54 2.60 -3.41 5.89
N LEU A 55 3.34 -2.70 5.03
CA LEU A 55 3.98 -3.32 3.87
C LEU A 55 5.14 -4.24 4.27
N LEU A 56 5.95 -3.84 5.27
CA LEU A 56 7.02 -4.67 5.81
C LEU A 56 6.46 -5.94 6.48
N ASP A 57 5.35 -5.83 7.19
CA ASP A 57 4.64 -6.97 7.77
C ASP A 57 4.14 -7.91 6.67
N LEU A 58 3.49 -7.37 5.63
CA LEU A 58 3.03 -8.13 4.47
C LEU A 58 4.19 -8.85 3.76
N GLN A 59 5.29 -8.14 3.51
CA GLN A 59 6.51 -8.68 2.91
C GLN A 59 7.05 -9.86 3.72
N THR A 60 7.10 -9.71 5.04
CA THR A 60 7.57 -10.75 5.98
C THR A 60 6.65 -11.96 5.96
N VAL A 61 5.33 -11.75 6.02
CA VAL A 61 4.33 -12.82 5.96
C VAL A 61 4.43 -13.60 4.65
N TYR A 62 4.57 -12.91 3.52
CA TYR A 62 4.77 -13.57 2.24
C TYR A 62 6.06 -14.35 2.18
N LEU A 63 7.18 -13.75 2.57
CA LEU A 63 8.48 -14.41 2.55
C LEU A 63 8.43 -15.73 3.34
N VAL A 64 7.91 -15.68 4.57
CA VAL A 64 7.75 -16.86 5.42
C VAL A 64 6.87 -17.91 4.72
N LYS A 65 5.69 -17.53 4.23
CA LYS A 65 4.79 -18.48 3.56
C LYS A 65 5.40 -19.12 2.32
N PHE A 66 6.14 -18.37 1.51
CA PHE A 66 6.81 -18.91 0.32
C PHE A 66 8.01 -19.80 0.66
N LEU A 67 8.75 -19.52 1.73
CA LEU A 67 9.83 -20.41 2.20
C LEU A 67 9.31 -21.76 2.68
N PHE A 68 8.10 -21.82 3.23
CA PHE A 68 7.45 -23.07 3.64
C PHE A 68 6.62 -23.75 2.54
N ALA A 69 6.38 -23.06 1.43
CA ALA A 69 5.62 -23.62 0.30
C ALA A 69 6.46 -24.62 -0.49
N ILE A 70 5.81 -25.59 -1.13
CA ILE A 70 6.48 -26.55 -2.01
C ILE A 70 6.79 -25.86 -3.35
N PRO A 71 8.06 -25.64 -3.70
CA PRO A 71 8.40 -25.01 -4.97
C PRO A 71 8.43 -26.05 -6.10
N LEU A 72 8.28 -25.59 -7.34
CA LEU A 72 8.44 -26.42 -8.55
C LEU A 72 9.90 -26.79 -8.83
N LYS A 73 10.84 -26.01 -8.30
CA LYS A 73 12.29 -26.24 -8.36
C LYS A 73 12.94 -25.78 -7.08
N SER A 74 14.12 -26.32 -6.77
CA SER A 74 14.87 -25.92 -5.58
C SER A 74 15.03 -24.40 -5.52
N LEU A 75 14.74 -23.82 -4.35
CA LEU A 75 14.95 -22.39 -4.12
C LEU A 75 16.45 -22.13 -3.98
N PRO A 76 17.02 -21.17 -4.74
CA PRO A 76 18.42 -20.82 -4.60
C PRO A 76 18.65 -20.07 -3.28
N ASP A 77 19.88 -20.13 -2.75
CA ASP A 77 20.28 -19.36 -1.55
C ASP A 77 20.03 -17.85 -1.70
N SER A 78 20.10 -17.35 -2.95
CA SER A 78 19.81 -15.95 -3.30
C SER A 78 18.32 -15.58 -3.30
N PHE A 79 17.40 -16.52 -3.07
CA PHE A 79 15.95 -16.30 -3.17
C PHE A 79 15.49 -15.17 -2.26
N VAL A 80 15.86 -15.21 -0.98
CA VAL A 80 15.48 -14.19 0.02
C VAL A 80 15.98 -12.82 -0.41
N ALA A 81 17.27 -12.69 -0.73
CA ALA A 81 17.85 -11.42 -1.15
C ALA A 81 17.17 -10.85 -2.40
N LYS A 82 16.88 -11.70 -3.40
CA LYS A 82 16.18 -11.28 -4.63
C LYS A 82 14.72 -10.93 -4.38
N PHE A 83 14.03 -11.64 -3.49
CA PHE A 83 12.67 -11.33 -3.10
C PHE A 83 12.60 -9.97 -2.41
N MET A 84 13.50 -9.69 -1.46
CA MET A 84 13.55 -8.41 -0.74
C MET A 84 13.90 -7.23 -1.66
N ALA A 85 14.61 -7.48 -2.75
CA ALA A 85 15.02 -6.47 -3.73
C ALA A 85 13.95 -6.17 -4.81
N ILE A 86 12.77 -6.79 -4.76
CA ILE A 86 11.69 -6.49 -5.72
C ILE A 86 11.22 -5.04 -5.51
N ASP A 87 11.09 -4.30 -6.59
CA ASP A 87 10.70 -2.88 -6.66
C ASP A 87 9.38 -2.54 -5.95
N CYS A 88 8.51 -3.52 -5.74
CA CYS A 88 7.23 -3.34 -5.08
C CYS A 88 7.32 -3.17 -3.56
N TRP A 89 8.48 -3.43 -2.96
CA TRP A 89 8.72 -3.21 -1.54
C TRP A 89 9.23 -1.79 -1.24
N ASP A 90 9.67 -1.06 -2.25
CA ASP A 90 10.29 0.26 -2.08
C ASP A 90 9.27 1.41 -1.94
N CYS A 91 8.89 1.70 -0.70
CA CYS A 91 7.97 2.76 -0.31
C CYS A 91 8.60 4.15 -0.29
N ASP A 92 9.19 4.58 -1.38
CA ASP A 92 9.47 6.01 -1.59
C ASP A 92 8.15 6.75 -1.85
N PRO A 93 7.81 7.83 -1.10
CA PRO A 93 6.62 8.66 -1.38
C PRO A 93 6.53 9.18 -2.82
N PHE A 94 7.63 9.21 -3.58
CA PHE A 94 7.63 9.57 -4.99
C PHE A 94 7.55 8.37 -5.95
N SER A 95 7.69 7.14 -5.45
CA SER A 95 7.57 5.93 -6.28
C SER A 95 6.09 5.52 -6.43
N ASN A 96 5.72 5.18 -7.66
CA ASN A 96 4.35 4.74 -7.97
C ASN A 96 4.19 3.21 -7.79
N SER A 97 5.26 2.51 -7.35
CA SER A 97 5.28 1.04 -7.23
C SER A 97 4.53 0.56 -6.00
N CYS A 98 4.81 1.12 -4.81
CA CYS A 98 4.17 0.67 -3.58
C CYS A 98 2.71 1.11 -3.43
N LEU A 99 2.34 2.24 -4.05
CA LEU A 99 0.93 2.66 -4.12
C LEU A 99 0.04 1.67 -4.89
N ARG A 100 0.60 0.68 -5.60
CA ARG A 100 -0.16 -0.39 -6.25
C ARG A 100 -0.85 -1.28 -5.22
N PHE A 101 -0.16 -1.64 -4.13
CA PHE A 101 -0.79 -2.37 -3.02
C PHE A 101 -1.87 -1.52 -2.35
N ALA A 102 -1.67 -0.22 -2.17
CA ALA A 102 -2.73 0.66 -1.68
C ALA A 102 -3.98 0.71 -2.60
N ARG A 103 -3.87 0.22 -3.84
CA ARG A 103 -4.93 0.19 -4.85
C ARG A 103 -5.45 -1.23 -5.14
N GLU A 104 -5.14 -2.22 -4.30
CA GLU A 104 -5.52 -3.62 -4.50
C GLU A 104 -4.92 -4.24 -5.78
N LEU A 105 -3.80 -3.67 -6.26
CA LEU A 105 -3.11 -4.15 -7.44
C LEU A 105 -1.87 -4.93 -7.04
N ILE A 106 -1.79 -6.18 -7.49
CA ILE A 106 -0.59 -7.00 -7.29
C ILE A 106 0.45 -6.64 -8.35
N PRO A 107 1.68 -6.29 -7.94
CA PRO A 107 2.76 -5.96 -8.86
C PRO A 107 3.14 -7.15 -9.76
N MET A 108 3.24 -6.88 -11.06
CA MET A 108 3.66 -7.89 -12.04
C MET A 108 5.10 -8.37 -11.79
N SER A 109 5.99 -7.52 -11.26
CA SER A 109 7.36 -7.88 -10.87
C SER A 109 7.38 -9.00 -9.82
N LEU A 110 6.50 -8.90 -8.82
CA LEU A 110 6.33 -9.91 -7.78
C LEU A 110 5.81 -11.23 -8.36
N THR A 111 4.73 -11.20 -9.14
CA THR A 111 4.15 -12.42 -9.71
C THR A 111 5.08 -13.09 -10.71
N ASN A 112 5.83 -12.31 -11.49
CA ASN A 112 6.81 -12.85 -12.44
C ASN A 112 7.96 -13.52 -11.70
N PHE A 113 8.51 -12.88 -10.66
CA PHE A 113 9.56 -13.46 -9.84
C PHE A 113 9.11 -14.78 -9.20
N LEU A 114 7.96 -14.78 -8.53
CA LEU A 114 7.41 -15.95 -7.87
C LEU A 114 7.02 -17.05 -8.88
N GLY A 115 6.50 -16.66 -10.04
CA GLY A 115 6.13 -17.55 -11.14
C GLY A 115 7.32 -18.30 -11.72
N THR A 116 8.55 -17.84 -11.46
CA THR A 116 9.71 -18.65 -11.81
C THR A 116 9.81 -19.89 -10.92
N TYR A 117 9.44 -19.85 -9.63
CA TYR A 117 9.66 -20.93 -8.65
C TYR A 117 8.41 -21.70 -8.24
N PHE A 118 7.23 -21.07 -8.28
CA PHE A 118 5.98 -21.62 -7.77
C PHE A 118 4.92 -21.70 -8.86
N SER A 119 3.97 -22.62 -8.69
CA SER A 119 2.80 -22.67 -9.57
C SER A 119 1.88 -21.47 -9.30
N LEU A 120 1.13 -21.06 -10.31
CA LEU A 120 0.17 -19.97 -10.18
C LEU A 120 -0.85 -20.22 -9.05
N PHE A 121 -1.25 -21.48 -8.85
CA PHE A 121 -2.14 -21.89 -7.76
C PHE A 121 -1.54 -21.58 -6.37
N ILE A 122 -0.27 -21.95 -6.14
CA ILE A 122 0.43 -21.68 -4.87
C ILE A 122 0.61 -20.18 -4.65
N ILE A 123 0.94 -19.44 -5.70
CA ILE A 123 1.13 -17.99 -5.63
C ILE A 123 -0.16 -17.32 -5.15
N TRP A 124 -1.29 -17.63 -5.77
CA TRP A 124 -2.57 -17.02 -5.39
C TRP A 124 -3.06 -17.47 -4.02
N SER A 125 -2.89 -18.75 -3.67
CA SER A 125 -3.31 -19.26 -2.35
C SER A 125 -2.53 -18.60 -1.21
N ILE A 126 -1.26 -18.25 -1.43
CA ILE A 126 -0.41 -17.56 -0.45
C ILE A 126 -0.67 -16.06 -0.42
N ILE A 127 -0.88 -15.42 -1.58
CA ILE A 127 -1.02 -13.97 -1.69
C ILE A 127 -2.36 -13.47 -1.14
N ASN A 128 -3.46 -14.16 -1.45
CA ASN A 128 -4.80 -13.62 -1.28
C ASN A 128 -5.15 -13.26 0.17
N THR A 129 -4.92 -14.17 1.12
CA THR A 129 -5.31 -13.93 2.52
C THR A 129 -4.50 -12.78 3.16
N PRO A 130 -3.16 -12.78 3.15
CA PRO A 130 -2.41 -11.66 3.72
C PRO A 130 -2.65 -10.34 2.99
N LEU A 131 -2.93 -10.38 1.68
CA LEU A 131 -3.29 -9.17 0.93
C LEU A 131 -4.60 -8.57 1.43
N HIS A 132 -5.61 -9.42 1.65
CA HIS A 132 -6.88 -9.00 2.21
C HIS A 132 -6.72 -8.40 3.60
N ASP A 133 -5.96 -9.05 4.48
CA ASP A 133 -5.69 -8.56 5.84
C ASP A 133 -4.95 -7.22 5.79
N PHE A 134 -3.94 -7.08 4.92
CA PHE A 134 -3.26 -5.82 4.67
C PHE A 134 -4.22 -4.72 4.22
N HIS A 135 -5.15 -5.00 3.31
CA HIS A 135 -6.14 -4.00 2.87
C HIS A 135 -7.09 -3.60 3.99
N PHE A 136 -7.50 -4.56 4.82
CA PHE A 136 -8.33 -4.30 5.98
C PHE A 136 -7.61 -3.38 6.98
N ASP A 137 -6.38 -3.72 7.35
CA ASP A 137 -5.57 -2.92 8.29
C ASP A 137 -5.26 -1.53 7.72
N PHE A 138 -4.93 -1.47 6.43
CA PHE A 138 -4.74 -0.20 5.72
C PHE A 138 -6.01 0.66 5.75
N TYR A 139 -7.19 0.06 5.55
CA TYR A 139 -8.46 0.77 5.65
C TYR A 139 -8.73 1.27 7.07
N VAL A 140 -8.57 0.42 8.08
CA VAL A 140 -8.85 0.77 9.48
C VAL A 140 -7.86 1.83 10.00
N GLN A 141 -6.57 1.61 9.82
CA GLN A 141 -5.54 2.46 10.44
C GLN A 141 -5.32 3.78 9.73
N ILE A 142 -5.56 3.84 8.41
CA ILE A 142 -5.32 5.07 7.63
C ILE A 142 -6.63 5.74 7.21
N TRP A 143 -7.62 4.99 6.74
CA TRP A 143 -8.80 5.59 6.11
C TRP A 143 -9.97 5.84 7.05
N LEU A 144 -10.22 4.96 8.01
CA LEU A 144 -11.32 5.13 8.96
C LEU A 144 -11.12 6.40 9.80
N TYR A 145 -9.93 6.60 10.36
CA TYR A 145 -9.57 7.81 11.11
C TYR A 145 -9.73 9.10 10.30
N ARG A 146 -9.58 9.03 8.98
CA ARG A 146 -9.68 10.20 8.09
C ARG A 146 -11.11 10.45 7.63
N SER A 147 -11.91 9.41 7.44
CA SER A 147 -13.30 9.51 6.98
C SER A 147 -14.20 10.23 7.99
N VAL A 148 -13.90 10.11 9.29
CA VAL A 148 -14.59 10.86 10.35
C VAL A 148 -14.56 12.37 10.11
N PHE A 149 -13.49 12.90 9.51
CA PHE A 149 -13.39 14.34 9.22
C PHE A 149 -14.23 14.81 8.02
N PHE A 150 -14.80 13.90 7.22
CA PHE A 150 -15.52 14.22 5.98
C PHE A 150 -17.05 13.96 6.05
N HIS A 151 -17.59 13.61 7.22
CA HIS A 151 -19.01 13.26 7.43
C HIS A 151 -19.87 14.39 8.04
N HIS A 152 -19.42 15.64 7.95
CA HIS A 152 -20.24 16.82 8.26
C HIS A 152 -20.56 17.61 7.00
#